data_AF-A0A1Z9YBN6-F1
#
_entry.id   AF-A0A1Z9YBN6-F1
#
_cell.length_a   1.000
_cell.length_b   1.000
_cell.length_c   1.000
_cell.angle_alpha   90.00
_cell.angle_beta   90.00
_cell.angle_gamma   90.00
#
_symmetry.space_group_name_H-M   'P 1'
#
loop_
_entity.id
_entity.type
_entity.pdbx_description
1 polymer ?
#
loop_
_entity_poly.entity_id
_entity_poly.type
_entity_poly.pdbx_seq_one_letter_code
_entity_poly.pdbx_strand_id
1 'polypeptide(L)'
;MKRGIFMFKNTLLVLGAMALFGGAAFADGCATTSSESISFGDNYIIEAVAIGDTCEHSIAVIVVRDGDGAPQYTEASPTQFLFGFDGVSTEQEMAGALDEYIGVPMMDGGVFSSAELPDWPEGADYPGDEFPFYPEEWVDRAEYLRLQSLEAPVWCHVQGMESSSCLVLDGEYLYKIGVQSFPG
;
A
#
# COMPACT_ATOMS: atom_id res chain seq x y z
N MET A 1 65.77 -51.24 8.90
CA MET A 1 64.90 -51.65 7.77
C MET A 1 63.59 -50.86 7.88
N LYS A 2 63.44 -49.75 7.14
CA LYS A 2 62.57 -49.61 5.96
C LYS A 2 61.12 -50.10 6.16
N ARG A 3 60.15 -49.18 6.36
CA ARG A 3 59.22 -48.69 5.32
C ARG A 3 58.12 -47.82 5.94
N GLY A 4 57.94 -46.62 5.38
CA GLY A 4 56.87 -45.69 5.73
C GLY A 4 55.52 -46.12 5.18
N ILE A 5 54.47 -45.60 5.82
CA ILE A 5 53.09 -45.68 5.34
C ILE A 5 52.56 -44.26 5.17
N PHE A 6 51.92 -44.10 4.02
CA PHE A 6 51.49 -42.88 3.35
C PHE A 6 50.34 -42.17 4.06
N MET A 7 50.36 -40.83 3.99
CA MET A 7 49.20 -39.95 4.18
C MET A 7 48.08 -40.29 3.18
N PHE A 8 46.84 -40.33 3.67
CA PHE A 8 45.65 -40.11 2.84
C PHE A 8 44.87 -38.92 3.42
N LYS A 9 44.94 -37.78 2.72
CA LYS A 9 44.08 -36.61 2.95
C LYS A 9 42.67 -36.95 2.45
N ASN A 10 41.69 -36.93 3.34
CA ASN A 10 40.28 -37.02 2.97
C ASN A 10 39.80 -35.63 2.51
N THR A 11 39.82 -35.41 1.20
CA THR A 11 39.15 -34.29 0.56
C THR A 11 37.69 -34.67 0.36
N LEU A 12 36.80 -34.22 1.23
CA LEU A 12 35.35 -34.27 0.98
C LEU A 12 34.97 -33.06 0.11
N LEU A 13 34.76 -33.34 -1.17
CA LEU A 13 34.00 -32.50 -2.08
C LEU A 13 32.53 -32.54 -1.66
N VAL A 14 31.99 -31.42 -1.17
CA VAL A 14 30.54 -31.24 -1.05
C VAL A 14 30.05 -30.74 -2.40
N LEU A 15 29.44 -31.65 -3.17
CA LEU A 15 28.68 -31.34 -4.37
C LEU A 15 27.37 -30.62 -3.99
N GLY A 16 26.91 -29.78 -4.91
CA GLY A 16 25.87 -28.79 -4.69
C GLY A 16 24.47 -29.32 -4.37
N ALA A 17 23.71 -28.44 -3.73
CA ALA A 17 22.27 -28.36 -3.86
C ALA A 17 21.96 -26.89 -4.18
N MET A 18 21.98 -26.55 -5.48
CA MET A 18 21.47 -25.29 -5.97
C MET A 18 19.95 -25.42 -5.90
N ALA A 19 19.34 -24.80 -4.87
CA ALA A 19 17.90 -24.77 -4.74
C ALA A 19 17.32 -24.02 -5.94
N LEU A 20 16.71 -24.77 -6.86
CA LEU A 20 15.82 -24.23 -7.89
C LEU A 20 14.57 -23.71 -7.17
N PHE A 21 14.60 -22.47 -6.70
CA PHE A 21 13.37 -21.73 -6.46
C PHE A 21 12.78 -21.42 -7.84
N GLY A 22 11.94 -22.33 -8.33
CA GLY A 22 11.01 -22.02 -9.40
C GLY A 22 9.98 -21.04 -8.87
N GLY A 23 10.33 -19.75 -8.86
CA GLY A 23 9.31 -18.71 -8.93
C GLY A 23 8.51 -18.96 -10.20
N ALA A 24 7.18 -18.96 -10.10
CA ALA A 24 6.37 -18.87 -11.30
C ALA A 24 6.78 -17.56 -12.00
N ALA A 25 7.52 -17.67 -13.10
CA ALA A 25 7.73 -16.56 -13.99
C ALA A 25 6.35 -16.27 -14.60
N PHE A 26 5.67 -15.24 -14.11
CA PHE A 26 4.60 -14.63 -14.88
C PHE A 26 5.27 -14.16 -16.18
N ALA A 27 4.95 -14.81 -17.29
CA ALA A 27 5.50 -14.46 -18.59
C ALA A 27 4.98 -13.07 -19.00
N ASP A 28 5.85 -12.20 -19.51
CA ASP A 28 5.58 -10.91 -20.19
C ASP A 28 4.28 -10.18 -19.76
N GLY A 29 4.06 -10.02 -18.45
CA GLY A 29 2.87 -9.38 -17.87
C GLY A 29 3.24 -8.36 -16.80
N CYS A 30 2.29 -7.54 -16.36
CA CYS A 30 2.55 -6.55 -15.31
C CYS A 30 2.41 -7.20 -13.93
N ALA A 31 3.49 -7.80 -13.44
CA ALA A 31 3.57 -8.35 -12.10
C ALA A 31 4.71 -7.65 -11.35
N THR A 32 4.39 -6.57 -10.64
CA THR A 32 5.36 -5.80 -9.85
C THR A 32 4.74 -5.30 -8.55
N THR A 33 5.57 -5.01 -7.57
CA THR A 33 5.16 -4.39 -6.30
C THR A 33 5.62 -2.94 -6.25
N SER A 34 5.07 -2.16 -5.32
CA SER A 34 5.71 -0.92 -4.89
C SER A 34 7.17 -1.21 -4.50
N SER A 35 8.06 -0.28 -4.82
CA SER A 35 9.48 -0.39 -4.51
C SER A 35 9.72 -0.17 -3.02
N GLU A 36 8.82 0.58 -2.39
CA GLU A 36 8.84 0.90 -0.97
C GLU A 36 7.51 0.53 -0.30
N SER A 37 7.53 0.62 1.03
CA SER A 37 6.37 0.41 1.88
C SER A 37 6.26 1.58 2.85
N ILE A 38 5.05 1.95 3.24
CA ILE A 38 4.82 3.10 4.13
C ILE A 38 4.39 2.62 5.51
N SER A 39 4.97 3.22 6.55
CA SER A 39 4.51 3.02 7.93
C SER A 39 3.22 3.79 8.17
N PHE A 40 2.22 3.12 8.73
CA PHE A 40 0.97 3.73 9.16
C PHE A 40 0.78 3.54 10.66
N GLY A 41 0.84 4.64 11.42
CA GLY A 41 0.99 4.54 12.88
C GLY A 41 2.26 3.77 13.26
N ASP A 42 2.24 3.10 14.41
CA ASP A 42 3.44 2.47 14.96
C ASP A 42 3.77 1.09 14.36
N ASN A 43 2.74 0.35 13.93
CA ASN A 43 2.87 -1.08 13.63
C ASN A 43 2.22 -1.53 12.32
N TYR A 44 1.65 -0.61 11.53
CA TYR A 44 1.07 -0.99 10.23
C TYR A 44 2.00 -0.65 9.08
N ILE A 45 1.95 -1.47 8.04
CA ILE A 45 2.67 -1.27 6.80
C ILE A 45 1.68 -1.27 5.63
N ILE A 46 1.85 -0.33 4.70
CA ILE A 46 1.11 -0.20 3.47
C ILE A 46 2.03 -0.60 2.31
N GLU A 47 1.56 -1.52 1.47
CA GLU A 47 2.21 -1.96 0.25
C GLU A 47 1.20 -2.00 -0.91
N ALA A 48 1.68 -1.95 -2.15
CA ALA A 48 0.83 -2.21 -3.30
C ALA A 48 1.46 -3.19 -4.29
N VAL A 49 0.62 -3.89 -5.04
CA VAL A 49 1.02 -4.82 -6.10
C VAL A 49 0.16 -4.62 -7.33
N ALA A 50 0.79 -4.62 -8.51
CA ALA A 50 0.11 -4.68 -9.78
C ALA A 50 0.13 -6.11 -10.31
N ILE A 51 -1.01 -6.54 -10.86
CA ILE A 51 -1.17 -7.86 -11.48
C ILE A 51 -1.96 -7.67 -12.79
N GLY A 52 -1.41 -8.12 -13.91
CA GLY A 52 -2.11 -8.11 -15.19
C GLY A 52 -1.31 -8.76 -16.32
N ASP A 53 -2.00 -9.07 -17.42
CA ASP A 53 -1.36 -9.58 -18.64
C ASP A 53 -0.55 -8.49 -19.36
N THR A 54 -0.89 -7.21 -19.14
CA THR A 54 -0.12 -6.03 -19.56
C THR A 54 -0.23 -4.95 -18.48
N CYS A 55 0.65 -3.94 -18.48
CA CYS A 55 0.56 -2.86 -17.50
C CYS A 55 -0.66 -1.95 -17.74
N GLU A 56 -1.04 -1.78 -19.01
CA GLU A 56 -2.27 -1.07 -19.42
C GLU A 56 -3.56 -1.81 -18.97
N HIS A 57 -3.51 -3.12 -18.79
CA HIS A 57 -4.65 -3.95 -18.37
C HIS A 57 -4.36 -4.68 -17.05
N SER A 58 -3.86 -3.92 -16.08
CA SER A 58 -3.56 -4.42 -14.74
C SER A 58 -4.62 -4.02 -13.72
N ILE A 59 -4.65 -4.75 -12.61
CA ILE A 59 -5.24 -4.30 -11.36
C ILE A 59 -4.11 -3.88 -10.43
N ALA A 60 -4.30 -2.79 -9.69
CA ALA A 60 -3.49 -2.46 -8.53
C ALA A 60 -4.24 -2.95 -7.28
N VAL A 61 -3.51 -3.57 -6.37
CA VAL A 61 -4.01 -4.05 -5.09
C VAL A 61 -3.20 -3.39 -3.99
N ILE A 62 -3.86 -2.60 -3.16
CA ILE A 62 -3.32 -2.11 -1.88
C ILE A 62 -3.51 -3.19 -0.83
N VAL A 63 -2.52 -3.36 0.03
CA VAL A 63 -2.63 -4.15 1.26
C VAL A 63 -2.08 -3.35 2.43
N VAL A 64 -2.89 -3.21 3.48
CA VAL A 64 -2.45 -2.69 4.78
C VAL A 64 -2.35 -3.87 5.73
N ARG A 65 -1.17 -4.08 6.32
CA ARG A 65 -0.89 -5.18 7.25
C ARG A 65 -0.58 -4.65 8.64
N ASP A 66 -0.96 -5.40 9.65
CA ASP A 66 -0.52 -5.15 11.03
C ASP A 66 0.92 -5.67 11.26
N GLY A 67 1.41 -5.52 12.49
CA GLY A 67 2.77 -5.91 12.89
C GLY A 67 3.05 -7.42 12.87
N ASP A 68 1.99 -8.25 12.83
CA ASP A 68 2.10 -9.70 12.65
C ASP A 68 2.09 -10.08 11.15
N GLY A 69 1.92 -9.11 10.26
CA GLY A 69 1.84 -9.28 8.81
C GLY A 69 0.45 -9.69 8.31
N ALA A 70 -0.56 -9.73 9.18
CA ALA A 70 -1.93 -10.08 8.79
C ALA A 70 -2.57 -8.91 8.03
N PRO A 71 -3.23 -9.17 6.88
CA PRO A 71 -3.88 -8.11 6.12
C PRO A 71 -5.14 -7.63 6.87
N GLN A 72 -5.18 -6.33 7.15
CA GLN A 72 -6.31 -5.68 7.84
C GLN A 72 -7.17 -4.86 6.88
N TYR A 73 -6.59 -4.39 5.76
CA TYR A 73 -7.32 -3.77 4.67
C TYR A 73 -6.75 -4.18 3.32
N THR A 74 -7.63 -4.32 2.34
CA THR A 74 -7.26 -4.54 0.93
C THR A 74 -8.19 -3.78 0.02
N GLU A 75 -7.65 -3.13 -1.00
CA GLU A 75 -8.43 -2.52 -2.07
C GLU A 75 -7.87 -3.00 -3.41
N ALA A 76 -8.73 -3.36 -4.34
CA ALA A 76 -8.34 -3.78 -5.68
C ALA A 76 -9.04 -2.92 -6.73
N SER A 77 -8.26 -2.23 -7.55
CA SER A 77 -8.75 -1.26 -8.52
C SER A 77 -8.13 -1.49 -9.90
N PRO A 78 -8.90 -1.46 -11.00
CA PRO A 78 -8.33 -1.44 -12.34
C PRO A 78 -7.51 -0.17 -12.54
N THR A 79 -6.24 -0.30 -12.93
CA THR A 79 -5.31 0.84 -13.00
C THR A 79 -5.76 1.91 -13.99
N GLN A 80 -6.40 1.52 -15.09
CA GLN A 80 -6.98 2.45 -16.08
C GLN A 80 -8.03 3.44 -15.52
N PHE A 81 -8.56 3.21 -14.32
CA PHE A 81 -9.53 4.10 -13.66
C PHE A 81 -8.95 4.85 -12.46
N LEU A 82 -7.66 4.67 -12.17
CA LEU A 82 -6.97 5.37 -11.10
C LEU A 82 -6.26 6.60 -11.64
N PHE A 83 -6.40 7.71 -10.93
CA PHE A 83 -5.57 8.89 -11.17
C PHE A 83 -4.08 8.52 -11.02
N GLY A 84 -3.22 9.03 -11.91
CA GLY A 84 -1.77 8.78 -11.87
C GLY A 84 -1.29 7.53 -12.63
N PHE A 85 -2.19 6.71 -13.17
CA PHE A 85 -1.84 5.50 -13.92
C PHE A 85 -1.95 5.65 -15.46
N ASP A 86 -2.34 6.82 -15.96
CA ASP A 86 -2.41 7.08 -17.41
C ASP A 86 -1.02 6.96 -18.05
N GLY A 87 -0.93 6.25 -19.18
CA GLY A 87 0.31 6.04 -19.92
C GLY A 87 1.32 5.07 -19.26
N VAL A 88 1.01 4.47 -18.11
CA VAL A 88 1.87 3.46 -17.47
C VAL A 88 1.89 2.17 -18.29
N SER A 89 3.03 1.85 -18.90
CA SER A 89 3.13 0.79 -19.91
C SER A 89 4.21 -0.23 -19.64
N THR A 90 5.13 0.06 -18.71
CA THR A 90 6.23 -0.81 -18.31
C THR A 90 6.19 -1.16 -16.82
N GLU A 91 6.83 -2.26 -16.42
CA GLU A 91 6.93 -2.65 -15.01
C GLU A 91 7.63 -1.59 -14.14
N GLN A 92 8.64 -0.90 -14.69
CA GLN A 92 9.35 0.15 -13.97
C GLN A 92 8.46 1.37 -13.73
N GLU A 93 7.71 1.79 -14.75
CA GLU A 93 6.71 2.86 -14.60
C GLU A 93 5.62 2.44 -13.61
N MET A 94 5.19 1.17 -13.66
CA MET A 94 4.18 0.64 -12.74
C MET A 94 4.67 0.64 -11.29
N ALA A 95 5.91 0.24 -11.01
CA ALA A 95 6.46 0.29 -9.66
C ALA A 95 6.46 1.74 -9.11
N GLY A 96 6.86 2.71 -9.94
CA GLY A 96 6.78 4.13 -9.58
C GLY A 96 5.35 4.64 -9.36
N ALA A 97 4.42 4.24 -10.22
CA ALA A 97 3.00 4.56 -10.06
C ALA A 97 2.40 3.93 -8.78
N LEU A 98 2.82 2.72 -8.41
CA LEU A 98 2.43 2.08 -7.16
C LEU A 98 3.03 2.80 -5.94
N ASP A 99 4.28 3.26 -6.01
CA ASP A 99 4.90 4.06 -4.95
C ASP A 99 4.15 5.39 -4.74
N GLU A 100 3.80 6.08 -5.83
CA GLU A 100 2.91 7.24 -5.80
C GLU A 100 1.53 6.89 -5.23
N TYR A 101 1.00 5.73 -5.62
CA TYR A 101 -0.33 5.29 -5.22
C TYR A 101 -0.47 5.08 -3.71
N ILE A 102 0.57 4.54 -3.08
CA ILE A 102 0.61 4.40 -1.62
C ILE A 102 1.04 5.68 -0.92
N GLY A 103 1.61 6.66 -1.63
CA GLY A 103 1.93 7.98 -1.09
C GLY A 103 3.42 8.24 -0.81
N VAL A 104 4.35 7.41 -1.33
CA VAL A 104 5.80 7.53 -1.06
C VAL A 104 6.36 8.93 -1.33
N PRO A 105 6.00 9.63 -2.42
CA PRO A 105 6.53 10.98 -2.68
C PRO A 105 5.88 12.09 -1.85
N MET A 106 4.85 11.78 -1.07
CA MET A 106 4.16 12.73 -0.19
C MET A 106 4.92 12.85 1.14
N MET A 107 4.81 14.01 1.82
CA MET A 107 5.48 14.26 3.11
C MET A 107 5.18 13.10 4.10
N ASP A 108 6.22 12.39 4.56
CA ASP A 108 6.13 11.18 5.41
C ASP A 108 5.19 10.08 4.88
N GLY A 109 5.23 9.80 3.56
CA GLY A 109 4.51 8.68 2.97
C GLY A 109 3.00 8.89 2.82
N GLY A 110 2.52 10.13 2.92
CA GLY A 110 1.09 10.44 2.74
C GLY A 110 0.22 10.08 3.94
N VAL A 111 0.83 9.79 5.10
CA VAL A 111 0.14 9.67 6.38
C VAL A 111 0.12 11.04 7.07
N PHE A 112 -1.03 11.44 7.60
CA PHE A 112 -1.24 12.73 8.24
C PHE A 112 -2.16 12.60 9.46
N SER A 113 -2.34 13.66 10.24
CA SER A 113 -3.20 13.63 11.43
C SER A 113 -4.66 13.81 11.07
N SER A 114 -5.57 13.09 11.73
CA SER A 114 -7.02 13.28 11.58
C SER A 114 -7.46 14.72 11.87
N ALA A 115 -6.71 15.49 12.67
CA ALA A 115 -6.98 16.90 12.90
C ALA A 115 -6.83 17.78 11.64
N GLU A 116 -6.17 17.26 10.59
CA GLU A 116 -6.01 17.93 9.29
C GLU A 116 -7.15 17.60 8.31
N LEU A 117 -8.07 16.69 8.68
CA LEU A 117 -9.28 16.45 7.88
C LEU A 117 -10.16 17.72 7.82
N PRO A 118 -10.98 17.90 6.76
CA PRO A 118 -11.78 19.12 6.60
C PRO A 118 -12.74 19.38 7.78
N ASP A 119 -13.00 20.64 8.08
CA ASP A 119 -13.98 21.00 9.10
C ASP A 119 -15.39 20.52 8.72
N TRP A 120 -16.17 20.06 9.72
CA TRP A 120 -17.59 19.77 9.58
C TRP A 120 -18.44 20.76 10.40
N PRO A 121 -18.91 21.86 9.79
CA PRO A 121 -19.79 22.82 10.47
C PRO A 121 -21.09 22.17 10.97
N GLU A 122 -21.64 22.70 12.08
CA GLU A 122 -22.93 22.23 12.58
C GLU A 122 -24.04 22.51 11.56
N GLY A 123 -24.84 21.48 11.26
CA GLY A 123 -25.93 21.57 10.29
C GLY A 123 -25.53 21.44 8.81
N ALA A 124 -24.24 21.29 8.50
CA ALA A 124 -23.80 20.92 7.16
C ALA A 124 -23.98 19.41 6.93
N ASP A 125 -24.25 19.03 5.68
CA ASP A 125 -24.46 17.62 5.31
C ASP A 125 -23.15 16.80 5.35
N TYR A 126 -22.01 17.44 5.10
CA TYR A 126 -20.69 16.81 5.06
C TYR A 126 -19.55 17.80 5.40
N PRO A 127 -18.35 17.32 5.79
CA PRO A 127 -17.14 18.14 5.92
C PRO A 127 -16.61 18.67 4.58
N GLY A 128 -15.92 19.81 4.65
CA GLY A 128 -15.31 20.45 3.47
C GLY A 128 -16.28 21.35 2.69
N ASP A 129 -15.77 21.97 1.63
CA ASP A 129 -16.49 23.00 0.85
C ASP A 129 -16.49 22.65 -0.65
N GLU A 130 -15.58 23.20 -1.46
CA GLU A 130 -15.49 22.93 -2.90
C GLU A 130 -15.20 21.45 -3.22
N PHE A 131 -14.35 20.82 -2.39
CA PHE A 131 -14.03 19.41 -2.46
C PHE A 131 -14.46 18.73 -1.16
N PRO A 132 -15.73 18.26 -1.09
CA PRO A 132 -16.24 17.65 0.12
C PRO A 132 -15.56 16.33 0.46
N PHE A 133 -15.48 16.07 1.75
CA PHE A 133 -15.21 14.76 2.32
C PHE A 133 -16.55 14.09 2.57
N TYR A 134 -16.76 12.87 2.08
CA TYR A 134 -17.97 12.08 2.32
C TYR A 134 -17.65 10.99 3.35
N PRO A 135 -18.06 11.15 4.62
CA PRO A 135 -17.84 10.13 5.63
C PRO A 135 -18.57 8.83 5.30
N GLU A 136 -18.05 7.71 5.79
CA GLU A 136 -18.77 6.43 5.74
C GLU A 136 -20.10 6.51 6.51
N GLU A 137 -21.08 5.66 6.16
CA GLU A 137 -22.44 5.69 6.73
C GLU A 137 -22.46 5.62 8.27
N TRP A 138 -21.48 4.93 8.86
CA TRP A 138 -21.35 4.77 10.31
C TRP A 138 -20.66 5.97 11.00
N VAL A 139 -20.05 6.87 10.24
CA VAL A 139 -19.33 8.05 10.74
C VAL A 139 -20.26 9.24 10.73
N ASP A 140 -20.92 9.48 11.87
CA ASP A 140 -21.63 10.73 12.08
C ASP A 140 -20.69 11.89 12.46
N ARG A 141 -21.23 13.10 12.53
CA ARG A 141 -20.45 14.30 12.87
C ARG A 141 -19.80 14.20 14.26
N ALA A 142 -20.45 13.58 15.23
CA ALA A 142 -19.89 13.47 16.58
C ALA A 142 -18.66 12.55 16.57
N GLU A 143 -18.75 11.43 15.86
CA GLU A 143 -17.65 10.50 15.67
C GLU A 143 -16.49 11.10 14.86
N TYR A 144 -16.80 11.80 13.77
CA TYR A 144 -15.80 12.51 12.98
C TYR A 144 -15.00 13.52 13.83
N LEU A 145 -15.69 14.35 14.63
CA LEU A 145 -15.03 15.31 15.52
C LEU A 145 -14.27 14.63 16.67
N ARG A 146 -14.74 13.47 17.15
CA ARG A 146 -13.99 12.65 18.11
C ARG A 146 -12.66 12.23 17.50
N LEU A 147 -12.68 11.67 16.29
CA LEU A 147 -11.46 11.26 15.58
C LEU A 147 -10.51 12.44 15.35
N GLN A 148 -11.00 13.61 14.93
CA GLN A 148 -10.15 14.82 14.82
C GLN A 148 -9.50 15.20 16.15
N SER A 149 -10.24 15.15 17.26
CA SER A 149 -9.71 15.48 18.59
C SER A 149 -8.66 14.50 19.12
N LEU A 150 -8.62 13.28 18.56
CA LEU A 150 -7.62 12.28 18.90
C LEU A 150 -6.31 12.45 18.14
N GLU A 151 -6.28 13.27 17.08
CA GLU A 151 -5.12 13.41 16.20
C GLU A 151 -4.63 12.04 15.68
N ALA A 152 -5.58 11.14 15.42
CA ALA A 152 -5.33 9.78 14.96
C ALA A 152 -4.64 9.77 13.59
N PRO A 153 -3.71 8.82 13.32
CA PRO A 153 -3.14 8.69 11.99
C PRO A 153 -4.20 8.43 10.93
N VAL A 154 -4.13 9.16 9.81
CA VAL A 154 -4.96 9.01 8.62
C VAL A 154 -4.07 8.78 7.42
N TRP A 155 -4.50 7.89 6.54
CA TRP A 155 -3.88 7.66 5.25
C TRP A 155 -4.95 7.61 4.16
N CYS A 156 -4.72 8.32 3.06
CA CYS A 156 -5.65 8.35 1.94
C CYS A 156 -4.97 7.88 0.65
N HIS A 157 -5.68 7.09 -0.15
CA HIS A 157 -5.22 6.64 -1.46
C HIS A 157 -6.27 6.94 -2.52
N VAL A 158 -5.87 7.17 -3.77
CA VAL A 158 -6.84 7.35 -4.85
C VAL A 158 -7.71 6.10 -5.00
N GLN A 159 -9.01 6.26 -5.21
CA GLN A 159 -9.93 5.13 -5.46
C GLN A 159 -10.66 5.33 -6.79
N GLY A 160 -10.19 6.29 -7.59
CA GLY A 160 -10.74 6.68 -8.87
C GLY A 160 -9.96 7.88 -9.42
N MET A 161 -10.51 8.52 -10.44
CA MET A 161 -9.88 9.67 -11.09
C MET A 161 -10.03 10.98 -10.31
N GLU A 162 -11.02 11.08 -9.41
CA GLU A 162 -11.42 12.34 -8.76
C GLU A 162 -11.72 12.17 -7.25
N SER A 163 -11.29 11.05 -6.66
CA SER A 163 -11.51 10.82 -5.23
C SER A 163 -10.49 9.88 -4.59
N SER A 164 -10.26 10.10 -3.29
CA SER A 164 -9.40 9.29 -2.43
C SER A 164 -10.20 8.65 -1.31
N SER A 165 -9.98 7.36 -1.07
CA SER A 165 -10.46 6.64 0.10
C SER A 165 -9.52 6.92 1.26
N CYS A 166 -10.05 7.28 2.43
CA CYS A 166 -9.27 7.60 3.61
C CYS A 166 -9.52 6.58 4.73
N LEU A 167 -8.43 6.05 5.28
CA LEU A 167 -8.40 5.15 6.41
C LEU A 167 -7.90 5.89 7.66
N VAL A 168 -8.39 5.50 8.83
CA VAL A 168 -7.91 5.98 10.14
C VAL A 168 -7.46 4.80 11.01
N LEU A 169 -6.46 5.05 11.86
CA LEU A 169 -6.11 4.18 12.97
C LEU A 169 -6.63 4.75 14.30
N ASP A 170 -7.68 4.15 14.86
CA ASP A 170 -8.17 4.43 16.21
C ASP A 170 -7.68 3.37 17.19
N GLY A 171 -6.53 3.64 17.82
CA GLY A 171 -5.81 2.65 18.62
C GLY A 171 -5.31 1.50 17.74
N GLU A 172 -5.75 0.27 18.04
CA GLU A 172 -5.39 -0.91 17.26
C GLU A 172 -6.33 -1.16 16.08
N TYR A 173 -7.39 -0.37 15.92
CA TYR A 173 -8.40 -0.62 14.91
C TYR A 173 -8.22 0.24 13.67
N LEU A 174 -8.25 -0.41 12.50
CA LEU A 174 -8.17 0.21 11.19
C LEU A 174 -9.56 0.25 10.54
N TYR A 175 -10.01 1.44 10.13
CA TYR A 175 -11.29 1.60 9.44
C TYR A 175 -11.18 2.61 8.29
N LYS A 176 -11.99 2.40 7.25
CA LYS A 176 -12.28 3.46 6.28
C LYS A 176 -13.20 4.48 6.92
N ILE A 177 -12.80 5.75 6.91
CA ILE A 177 -13.55 6.86 7.50
C ILE A 177 -14.37 7.64 6.48
N GLY A 178 -13.98 7.58 5.21
CA GLY A 178 -14.72 8.24 4.15
C GLY A 178 -13.91 8.44 2.88
N VAL A 179 -14.41 9.33 2.05
CA VAL A 179 -13.91 9.63 0.71
C VAL A 179 -13.71 11.12 0.55
N GLN A 180 -12.48 11.55 0.26
CA GLN A 180 -12.17 12.92 -0.12
C GLN A 180 -12.29 13.07 -1.64
N SER A 181 -13.11 14.01 -2.12
CA SER A 181 -13.08 14.40 -3.54
C SER A 181 -11.88 15.31 -3.84
N PHE A 182 -11.42 15.34 -5.09
CA PHE A 182 -10.37 16.26 -5.54
C PHE A 182 -10.59 16.58 -7.03
N PRO A 183 -9.98 17.65 -7.59
CA PRO A 183 -10.19 17.98 -9.00
C PRO A 183 -9.56 16.94 -9.93
N GLY A 184 -10.31 16.48 -10.92
CA GLY A 184 -9.83 15.66 -12.03
C GLY A 184 -9.03 16.42 -13.07
#